data_AF-A0A961MKM4-F1
#
_entry.id   AF-A0A961MKM4-F1
#
_cell.length_a   1.000
_cell.length_b   1.000
_cell.length_c   1.000
_cell.angle_alpha   90.00
_cell.angle_beta   90.00
_cell.angle_gamma   90.00
#
_symmetry.space_group_name_H-M   'P 1'
#
loop_
_entity.id
_entity.type
_entity.pdbx_description
1 polymer ?
#
loop_
_entity_poly.entity_id
_entity_poly.type
_entity_poly.pdbx_seq_one_letter_code
_entity_poly.pdbx_strand_id
1 'polypeptide(L)' 'MRNAALVLGIIGGLIAMLVGFFSFGYTEVVRVHAEVGRVVGDVENTGLVRLASFLAPLMAIA' A
#
# COMPACT_ATOMS: atom_id res chain seq x y z
N MET A 1 15.40 -2.40 -24.96
CA MET A 1 15.85 -2.38 -23.55
C MET A 1 15.34 -1.16 -22.79
N ARG A 2 15.68 0.08 -23.18
CA ARG A 2 15.27 1.31 -22.47
C ARG A 2 13.74 1.51 -22.32
N ASN A 3 12.97 1.32 -23.40
CA ASN A 3 11.50 1.50 -23.32
C ASN A 3 10.81 0.42 -22.49
N ALA A 4 11.33 -0.81 -22.51
CA ALA A 4 10.78 -1.89 -21.69
C ALA A 4 10.97 -1.61 -20.19
N ALA A 5 12.14 -1.09 -19.80
CA ALA A 5 12.40 -0.70 -18.41
C ALA A 5 11.46 0.43 -17.94
N LEU A 6 11.21 1.44 -18.79
CA LEU A 6 10.26 2.52 -18.48
C LEU A 6 8.83 2.00 -18.29
N VAL A 7 8.38 1.11 -19.17
CA VAL A 7 7.02 0.53 -19.08
C VAL A 7 6.87 -0.36 -17.85
N LEU A 8 7.90 -1.16 -17.51
CA LEU A 8 7.88 -1.99 -16.31
C LEU A 8 7.90 -1.15 -15.02
N GLY A 9 8.64 -0.03 -14.98
CA GLY A 9 8.62 0.89 -13.84
C GLY A 9 7.25 1.53 -13.62
N ILE A 10 6.55 1.91 -14.71
CA ILE A 10 5.16 2.41 -14.62
C ILE A 10 4.23 1.33 -14.07
N ILE A 11 4.30 0.10 -14.60
CA ILE A 11 3.45 -1.00 -14.14
C ILE A 11 3.74 -1.31 -12.67
N GLY A 12 5.00 -1.39 -12.27
CA GLY A 12 5.42 -1.59 -10.89
C GLY A 12 4.89 -0.49 -9.96
N GLY A 13 5.02 0.77 -10.36
CA GLY A 13 4.47 1.92 -9.66
C GLY A 13 2.95 1.86 -9.47
N LEU A 14 2.21 1.51 -10.52
CA LEU A 14 0.75 1.38 -10.45
C LEU A 14 0.31 0.24 -9.52
N ILE A 15 1.01 -0.90 -9.56
CA ILE A 15 0.73 -2.02 -8.67
C ILE A 15 1.03 -1.63 -7.22
N ALA A 16 2.19 -1.01 -6.97
CA ALA A 16 2.56 -0.54 -5.64
C ALA A 16 1.57 0.51 -5.10
N MET A 17 1.07 1.41 -5.96
CA MET A 17 0.02 2.36 -5.63
C MET A 17 -1.28 1.66 -5.22
N LEU A 18 -1.68 0.63 -5.96
CA LEU A 18 -2.87 -0.15 -5.64
C LEU A 18 -2.72 -0.86 -4.28
N VAL A 19 -1.60 -1.53 -4.06
CA VAL A 19 -1.30 -2.20 -2.78
C VAL A 19 -1.25 -1.20 -1.62
N GLY A 20 -0.60 -0.06 -1.81
CA GLY A 20 -0.53 1.01 -0.80
C GLY A 20 -1.90 1.59 -0.46
N PHE A 21 -2.73 1.85 -1.48
CA PHE A 21 -4.08 2.35 -1.28
C PHE A 21 -4.94 1.39 -0.42
N PHE A 22 -4.95 0.10 -0.76
CA PHE A 22 -5.73 -0.89 0.00
C PHE A 22 -5.15 -1.13 1.40
N SER A 23 -3.83 -1.09 1.56
CA SER A 23 -3.17 -1.22 2.86
C SER A 23 -3.51 -0.06 3.79
N PHE A 24 -3.43 1.19 3.28
CA PHE A 24 -3.86 2.37 4.02
C PHE A 24 -5.35 2.30 4.35
N GLY A 25 -6.19 1.98 3.36
CA GLY A 25 -7.64 1.84 3.51
C GLY A 25 -8.03 0.81 4.56
N TYR A 26 -7.32 -0.33 4.63
CA TYR A 26 -7.55 -1.33 5.66
C TYR A 26 -7.33 -0.77 7.06
N THR A 27 -6.25 0.00 7.28
CA THR A 27 -6.02 0.64 8.59
C THR A 27 -7.09 1.67 8.94
N GLU A 28 -7.72 2.32 7.96
CA GLU A 28 -8.85 3.23 8.18
C GLU A 28 -10.13 2.46 8.54
N VAL A 29 -10.41 1.37 7.83
CA VAL A 29 -11.57 0.51 8.11
C VAL A 29 -11.49 -0.08 9.51
N VAL A 30 -10.35 -0.63 9.90
CA VAL A 30 -10.16 -1.21 11.24
C VAL A 30 -10.26 -0.14 12.33
N ARG A 31 -9.75 1.08 12.08
CA ARG A 31 -9.87 2.21 13.03
C ARG A 31 -11.33 2.61 13.26
N VAL A 32 -12.14 2.65 12.21
CA VAL A 32 -13.54 3.07 12.30
C VAL A 32 -14.45 1.91 12.75
N HIS A 33 -14.11 0.67 12.37
CA HIS A 33 -14.89 -0.53 12.65
C HIS A 33 -14.07 -1.53 13.46
N ALA A 34 -14.04 -1.34 14.79
CA ALA A 34 -13.31 -2.20 15.71
C ALA A 34 -13.73 -3.69 15.65
N GLU A 35 -14.93 -4.00 15.15
CA GLU A 35 -15.38 -5.36 14.90
C GLU A 35 -14.61 -6.05 13.75
N VAL A 36 -14.24 -5.29 12.71
CA VAL A 36 -13.44 -5.82 11.60
C VAL A 36 -12.06 -6.22 12.08
N GLY A 37 -11.44 -5.40 12.94
CA GLY A 37 -10.15 -5.74 13.57
C GLY A 37 -10.20 -7.02 14.41
N ARG A 38 -11.34 -7.30 15.07
CA ARG A 38 -11.54 -8.52 15.86
C ARG A 38 -11.67 -9.79 15.00
N VAL A 39 -12.20 -9.68 13.78
CA VAL A 39 -12.47 -10.83 12.90
C VAL A 39 -11.33 -11.10 11.92
N VAL A 40 -10.72 -10.04 11.38
CA VAL A 40 -9.74 -10.12 10.28
C VAL A 40 -8.31 -9.87 10.77
N GLY A 41 -8.16 -9.33 11.99
CA GLY A 41 -6.87 -9.02 12.60
C GLY A 41 -6.57 -7.52 12.59
N ASP A 42 -6.05 -7.03 13.71
CA ASP A 42 -5.63 -5.62 13.83
C ASP A 42 -4.23 -5.40 13.25
N VAL A 43 -3.91 -4.15 12.93
CA VAL A 43 -2.60 -3.75 12.40
C VAL A 43 -1.72 -3.25 13.55
N GLU A 44 -0.78 -4.10 13.97
CA GLU A 44 0.15 -3.83 15.08
C GLU A 44 0.86 -2.47 14.99
N ASN A 45 1.34 -2.09 13.80
CA ASN A 45 2.01 -0.81 13.59
C ASN A 45 1.39 -0.04 12.42
N THR A 46 0.25 0.59 12.71
CA THR A 46 -0.49 1.38 11.73
C THR A 46 0.36 2.53 11.14
N GLY A 47 1.23 3.16 11.93
CA GLY A 47 2.10 4.25 11.46
C GLY A 47 3.08 3.78 10.38
N LEU A 48 3.75 2.65 10.62
CA LEU A 48 4.68 2.05 9.66
C LEU A 48 3.94 1.65 8.37
N VAL A 49 2.79 0.98 8.49
CA VAL A 49 2.01 0.54 7.33
C VAL A 49 1.57 1.72 6.47
N ARG A 50 1.10 2.81 7.07
CA ARG A 50 0.68 4.01 6.34
C ARG A 50 1.85 4.70 5.63
N LEU A 51 3.00 4.82 6.29
CA LEU A 51 4.21 5.38 5.69
C LEU A 51 4.68 4.51 4.51
N ALA A 52 4.77 3.20 4.71
CA ALA A 52 5.17 2.25 3.66
C ALA A 52 4.18 2.26 2.49
N SER A 53 2.88 2.36 2.76
CA SER A 53 1.82 2.45 1.75
C SER A 53 1.98 3.67 0.84
N PHE A 54 2.47 4.79 1.40
CA PHE A 54 2.73 6.00 0.64
C PHE A 54 4.08 5.99 -0.10
N LEU A 55 5.12 5.41 0.51
CA LEU A 55 6.47 5.40 -0.06
C LEU A 55 6.68 4.29 -1.10
N ALA A 56 6.04 3.13 -0.96
CA ALA A 56 6.20 2.00 -1.86
C ALA A 56 5.96 2.34 -3.35
N PRO A 57 4.93 3.12 -3.72
CA PRO A 57 4.70 3.53 -5.11
C PRO A 57 5.84 4.39 -5.67
N LEU A 58 6.39 5.28 -4.83
CA LEU A 58 7.50 6.15 -5.23
C LEU A 58 8.78 5.34 -5.46
N MET A 59 9.05 4.38 -4.58
CA MET A 59 10.21 3.49 -4.68
C MET A 59 10.11 2.53 -5.86
N ALA A 60 8.90 2.16 -6.30
CA ALA A 60 8.67 1.25 -7.41
C ALA A 60 8.91 1.90 -8.79
N ILE A 61 8.92 3.23 -8.87
CA ILE A 61 9.13 4.00 -10.12
C ILE A 61 10.58 4.55 -10.19
N ALA A 62 11.30 4.57 -9.05
CA ALA A 62 12.65 5.10 -8.91
C ALA A 62 13.74 4.18 -9.50
#